data_AF-A0A7R9Y7U4-F1
#
_entry.id   AF-A0A7R9Y7U4-F1
#
_cell.length_a   1.000
_cell.length_b   1.000
_cell.length_c   1.000
_cell.angle_alpha   90.00
_cell.angle_beta   90.00
_cell.angle_gamma   90.00
#
_symmetry.space_group_name_H-M   'P 1'
#
loop_
_entity.id
_entity.type
_entity.pdbx_description
1 polymer ?
#
loop_
_entity_poly.entity_id
_entity_poly.type
_entity_poly.pdbx_seq_one_letter_code
_entity_poly.pdbx_strand_id
1 'polypeptide(L)'
;EKIRLDVFAHEFARTPPRGSRANATVGRNLHGIARARKGNGREGIVLVTPIGDPRSDGPDADADALALLLALTTKLRDAPWLAKDLCWLVPDARVAGPVPATDAWLREYHHPSGSAGERFGRVGAIQQAYAVELPRGASFDRLRVSMEGRNGALPNMDL
;
A
#
# COMPACT_ATOMS: atom_id res chain seq x y z
N GLU A 1 -5.94 22.01 5.90
CA GLU A 1 -6.80 21.33 4.92
C GLU A 1 -6.92 19.86 5.32
N LYS A 2 -8.12 19.28 5.38
CA LYS A 2 -8.33 17.90 5.85
C LYS A 2 -8.21 16.96 4.65
N ILE A 3 -7.23 16.07 4.67
CA ILE A 3 -7.05 15.04 3.64
C ILE A 3 -8.29 14.14 3.65
N ARG A 4 -9.15 14.20 2.62
CA ARG A 4 -10.39 13.39 2.53
C ARG A 4 -10.10 12.02 1.90
N LEU A 5 -9.25 11.25 2.58
CA LEU A 5 -9.07 9.82 2.33
C LEU A 5 -9.83 9.08 3.43
N ASP A 6 -10.49 7.98 3.08
CA ASP A 6 -11.00 7.05 4.08
C ASP A 6 -9.82 6.23 4.58
N VAL A 7 -9.37 6.49 5.82
CA VAL A 7 -8.17 5.88 6.39
C VAL A 7 -8.53 4.73 7.31
N PHE A 8 -7.82 3.62 7.12
CA PHE A 8 -8.02 2.37 7.84
C PHE A 8 -6.69 1.90 8.44
N ALA A 9 -6.78 1.20 9.57
CA ALA A 9 -5.65 0.56 10.22
C ALA A 9 -5.87 -0.94 10.25
N HIS A 10 -4.81 -1.69 9.95
CA HIS A 10 -4.80 -3.15 9.96
C HIS A 10 -3.65 -3.65 10.83
N GLU A 11 -3.99 -4.28 11.94
CA GLU A 11 -3.01 -4.89 12.84
C GLU A 11 -2.69 -6.31 12.38
N PHE A 12 -1.41 -6.69 12.46
CA PHE A 12 -0.95 -8.02 12.15
C PHE A 12 0.11 -8.46 13.17
N ALA A 13 0.18 -9.77 13.43
CA ALA A 13 1.19 -10.34 14.30
C ALA A 13 2.23 -11.09 13.48
N ARG A 14 3.50 -10.87 13.79
CA ARG A 14 4.61 -11.73 13.36
C ARG A 14 4.84 -12.78 14.42
N THR A 15 4.50 -14.03 14.08
CA THR A 15 4.83 -15.18 14.91
C THR A 15 6.31 -15.53 14.74
N PRO A 16 7.05 -15.77 15.84
CA PRO A 16 8.45 -16.19 15.73
C PRO A 16 8.58 -17.56 15.05
N PRO A 17 9.75 -17.88 14.48
CA PRO A 17 10.03 -19.22 13.99
C PRO A 17 9.83 -20.29 15.07
N ARG A 18 9.37 -21.47 14.66
CA ARG A 18 9.13 -22.60 15.58
C ARG A 18 10.42 -22.93 16.35
N GLY A 19 10.34 -22.92 17.68
CA GLY A 19 11.49 -23.16 18.58
C GLY A 19 12.17 -21.89 19.11
N SER A 20 11.78 -20.70 18.64
CA SER A 20 12.22 -19.43 19.23
C SER A 20 11.50 -19.15 20.55
N ARG A 21 12.22 -18.55 21.51
CA ARG A 21 11.66 -18.03 22.77
C ARG A 21 11.20 -16.57 22.68
N ALA A 22 11.31 -15.95 21.51
CA ALA A 22 10.85 -14.58 21.30
C ALA A 22 9.32 -14.51 21.39
N ASN A 23 8.80 -13.38 21.88
CA ASN A 23 7.37 -13.12 21.84
C ASN A 23 6.93 -12.71 20.43
N ALA A 24 5.64 -12.92 20.12
CA ALA A 24 5.05 -12.36 18.92
C ALA A 24 5.12 -10.83 18.95
N THR A 25 5.47 -10.24 17.81
CA THR A 25 5.53 -8.78 17.63
C THR A 25 4.36 -8.33 16.78
N VAL A 26 3.69 -7.26 17.18
CA VAL A 26 2.54 -6.70 16.45
C VAL A 26 3.00 -5.53 15.59
N GLY A 27 2.62 -5.55 14.32
CA GLY A 27 2.75 -4.44 13.39
C GLY A 27 1.40 -3.87 13.01
N ARG A 28 1.41 -2.66 12.44
CA ARG A 28 0.19 -1.99 12.00
C ARG A 28 0.39 -1.36 10.63
N ASN A 29 -0.29 -1.91 9.64
CA ASN A 29 -0.41 -1.29 8.33
C ASN A 29 -1.46 -0.18 8.39
N LEU A 30 -1.25 0.85 7.59
CA LEU A 30 -2.24 1.89 7.33
C LEU A 30 -2.59 1.87 5.85
N HIS A 31 -3.85 2.10 5.51
CA HIS A 31 -4.20 2.37 4.13
C HIS A 31 -5.30 3.40 4.00
N GLY A 32 -5.23 4.19 2.94
CA GLY A 32 -6.22 5.20 2.59
C GLY A 32 -6.91 4.86 1.27
N ILE A 33 -8.21 5.08 1.18
CA ILE A 33 -8.98 4.88 -0.05
C ILE A 33 -9.46 6.22 -0.60
N ALA A 34 -9.20 6.44 -1.89
CA ALA A 34 -9.83 7.47 -2.70
C ALA A 34 -10.75 6.79 -3.74
N ARG A 35 -12.05 7.06 -3.65
CA ARG A 35 -13.04 6.52 -4.59
C ARG A 35 -12.98 7.27 -5.93
N ALA A 36 -12.98 6.53 -7.02
CA ALA A 36 -13.09 7.10 -8.36
C ALA A 36 -14.46 7.76 -8.54
N ARG A 37 -14.48 9.03 -8.96
CA ARG A 37 -15.72 9.80 -9.12
C ARG A 37 -16.67 9.23 -10.19
N LYS A 38 -16.12 8.59 -11.21
CA LYS A 38 -16.87 7.95 -12.31
C LYS A 38 -16.79 6.42 -12.28
N GLY A 39 -16.00 5.86 -11.35
CA GLY A 39 -15.84 4.42 -11.21
C GLY A 39 -17.07 3.79 -10.57
N ASN A 40 -17.31 2.52 -10.87
CA ASN A 40 -18.36 1.72 -10.22
C ASN A 40 -17.89 1.07 -8.89
N GLY A 41 -16.67 1.39 -8.43
CA GLY A 41 -16.05 0.84 -7.23
C GLY A 41 -15.67 -0.65 -7.32
N ARG A 42 -15.75 -1.28 -8.50
CA ARG A 42 -15.50 -2.72 -8.69
C ARG A 42 -14.05 -3.06 -8.97
N GLU A 43 -13.23 -2.07 -9.27
CA GLU A 43 -11.81 -2.22 -9.56
C GLU A 43 -10.99 -1.20 -8.78
N GLY A 44 -9.78 -1.59 -8.41
CA GLY A 44 -8.86 -0.76 -7.67
C GLY A 44 -7.41 -0.88 -8.13
N ILE A 45 -6.65 0.20 -7.92
CA ILE A 45 -5.19 0.26 -8.03
C ILE A 45 -4.64 0.44 -6.62
N VAL A 46 -3.56 -0.27 -6.30
CA VAL A 46 -2.87 -0.15 -5.01
C VAL A 46 -1.53 0.57 -5.20
N LEU A 47 -1.27 1.61 -4.43
CA LEU A 47 0.07 2.18 -4.26
C LEU A 47 0.61 1.69 -2.93
N VAL A 48 1.84 1.20 -2.88
CA VAL A 48 2.46 0.65 -1.68
C VAL A 48 3.72 1.44 -1.35
N THR A 49 3.80 1.98 -0.14
CA THR A 49 5.03 2.62 0.38
C THR A 49 5.36 2.03 1.73
N PRO A 50 6.22 0.99 1.79
CA PRO A 50 6.69 0.45 3.05
C PRO A 50 7.50 1.48 3.83
N ILE A 51 7.39 1.42 5.15
CA ILE A 51 8.18 2.28 6.04
C ILE A 51 9.03 1.45 7.00
N GLY A 52 10.25 1.93 7.25
CA GLY A 52 11.22 1.33 8.16
C GLY A 52 11.73 -0.04 7.71
N ASP A 53 11.81 -0.28 6.40
CA ASP A 53 12.60 -1.39 5.88
C ASP A 53 14.09 -1.10 6.10
N PRO A 54 14.85 -1.96 6.79
CA PRO A 54 16.31 -1.80 6.94
C PRO A 54 17.07 -1.76 5.61
N ARG A 55 16.45 -2.17 4.51
CA ARG A 55 17.01 -2.13 3.14
C ARG A 55 16.69 -0.85 2.39
N SER A 56 15.78 -0.02 2.89
CA SER A 56 15.51 1.28 2.27
C SER A 56 16.69 2.21 2.49
N ASP A 57 16.67 3.34 1.80
CA ASP A 57 17.54 4.46 2.11
C ASP A 57 17.11 5.15 3.42
N GLY A 58 16.56 4.43 4.41
CA GLY A 58 16.23 4.91 5.75
C GLY A 58 15.12 5.98 5.84
N PRO A 59 14.96 6.58 7.04
CA PRO A 59 13.75 7.33 7.37
C PRO A 59 13.46 8.55 6.50
N ASP A 60 14.49 9.24 6.01
CA ASP A 60 14.32 10.42 5.14
C ASP A 60 13.76 10.01 3.76
N ALA A 61 14.22 8.89 3.21
CA ALA A 61 13.71 8.35 1.95
C ALA A 61 12.27 7.86 2.09
N ASP A 62 11.95 7.21 3.21
CA ASP A 62 10.57 6.82 3.55
C ASP A 62 9.67 8.06 3.64
N ALA A 63 10.15 9.13 4.29
CA ALA A 63 9.42 10.39 4.41
C ALA A 63 9.19 11.07 3.05
N ASP A 64 10.19 11.07 2.17
CA ASP A 64 10.06 11.59 0.80
C ASP A 64 9.02 10.79 0.00
N ALA A 65 9.04 9.45 0.11
CA ALA A 65 8.08 8.59 -0.58
C ALA A 65 6.64 8.81 -0.06
N LEU A 66 6.48 8.93 1.26
CA LEU A 66 5.20 9.29 1.88
C LEU A 66 4.71 10.66 1.42
N ALA A 67 5.59 11.67 1.34
CA ALA A 67 5.25 13.01 0.90
C ALA A 67 4.80 13.02 -0.57
N LEU A 68 5.52 12.31 -1.44
CA LEU A 68 5.17 12.16 -2.85
C LEU A 68 3.80 11.51 -3.02
N LEU A 69 3.56 10.36 -2.37
CA LEU A 69 2.28 9.67 -2.51
C LEU A 69 1.13 10.40 -1.81
N LEU A 70 1.38 11.13 -0.74
CA LEU A 70 0.39 12.01 -0.14
C LEU A 70 -0.03 13.12 -1.11
N ALA A 71 0.94 13.78 -1.77
CA ALA A 71 0.66 14.80 -2.77
C ALA A 71 -0.09 14.22 -3.97
N LEU A 72 0.35 13.07 -4.49
CA LEU A 72 -0.28 12.39 -5.62
C LEU A 72 -1.73 11.99 -5.30
N THR A 73 -1.96 11.29 -4.19
CA THR A 73 -3.30 10.84 -3.78
C THR A 73 -4.23 12.02 -3.52
N THR A 74 -3.71 13.13 -2.97
CA THR A 74 -4.46 14.37 -2.79
C THR A 74 -4.85 15.03 -4.11
N LYS A 75 -4.05 14.88 -5.17
CA LYS A 75 -4.41 15.36 -6.51
C LYS A 75 -5.37 14.41 -7.23
N LEU A 76 -5.11 13.11 -7.18
CA LEU A 76 -5.91 12.10 -7.88
C LEU A 76 -7.33 11.96 -7.33
N ARG A 77 -7.54 12.18 -6.02
CA ARG A 77 -8.88 12.08 -5.41
C ARG A 77 -9.92 13.06 -6.01
N ASP A 78 -9.49 14.19 -6.53
CA ASP A 78 -10.39 15.17 -7.16
C ASP A 78 -10.49 14.99 -8.69
N ALA A 79 -9.67 14.08 -9.26
CA ALA A 79 -9.62 13.81 -10.69
C ALA A 79 -10.94 13.21 -11.19
N PRO A 80 -11.66 13.88 -12.10
CA PRO A 80 -12.96 13.42 -12.59
C PRO A 80 -12.86 12.26 -13.60
N TRP A 81 -11.65 11.94 -14.06
CA TRP A 81 -11.38 10.96 -15.10
C TRP A 81 -10.90 9.62 -14.55
N LEU A 82 -10.65 9.50 -13.24
CA LEU A 82 -10.21 8.25 -12.64
C LEU A 82 -11.29 7.16 -12.82
N ALA A 83 -10.92 6.04 -13.44
CA ALA A 83 -11.82 4.93 -13.74
C ALA A 83 -11.89 3.89 -12.61
N LYS A 84 -10.85 3.80 -11.77
CA LYS A 84 -10.67 2.78 -10.72
C LYS A 84 -10.39 3.43 -9.38
N ASP A 85 -10.84 2.82 -8.29
CA ASP A 85 -10.52 3.34 -6.95
C ASP A 85 -9.01 3.26 -6.69
N LEU A 86 -8.49 4.18 -5.89
CA LEU A 86 -7.09 4.16 -5.46
C LEU A 86 -7.00 3.77 -4.00
N CYS A 87 -6.21 2.75 -3.70
CA CYS A 87 -5.81 2.38 -2.35
C CYS A 87 -4.33 2.76 -2.17
N TRP A 88 -4.02 3.58 -1.19
CA TRP A 88 -2.63 3.82 -0.79
C TRP A 88 -2.34 3.06 0.50
N LEU A 89 -1.53 2.02 0.41
CA LEU A 89 -1.08 1.16 1.50
C LEU A 89 0.30 1.59 2.00
N VAL A 90 0.44 1.68 3.32
CA VAL A 90 1.68 1.95 4.05
C VAL A 90 1.93 0.76 5.00
N PRO A 91 2.68 -0.26 4.55
CA PRO A 91 3.05 -1.39 5.39
C PRO A 91 4.08 -1.02 6.47
N ASP A 92 3.91 -1.55 7.68
CA ASP A 92 4.92 -1.43 8.73
C ASP A 92 6.01 -2.50 8.56
N ALA A 93 7.07 -2.17 7.80
CA ALA A 93 8.14 -3.08 7.50
C ALA A 93 9.09 -3.32 8.70
N ARG A 94 9.02 -2.51 9.76
CA ARG A 94 9.90 -2.64 10.95
C ARG A 94 9.69 -3.95 11.69
N VAL A 95 8.48 -4.51 11.63
CA VAL A 95 8.10 -5.72 12.38
C VAL A 95 8.50 -6.99 11.65
N ALA A 96 8.22 -7.08 10.36
CA ALA A 96 8.37 -8.32 9.59
C ALA A 96 9.04 -8.16 8.21
N GLY A 97 9.41 -6.94 7.83
CA GLY A 97 9.80 -6.58 6.47
C GLY A 97 8.59 -6.20 5.60
N PRO A 98 8.84 -5.60 4.42
CA PRO A 98 7.78 -5.06 3.56
C PRO A 98 6.87 -6.16 3.00
N VAL A 99 7.45 -7.29 2.57
CA VAL A 99 6.71 -8.39 1.96
C VAL A 99 5.77 -9.06 2.97
N PRO A 100 6.20 -9.49 4.17
CA PRO A 100 5.28 -10.12 5.12
C PRO A 100 4.23 -9.16 5.68
N ALA A 101 4.57 -7.87 5.88
CA ALA A 101 3.59 -6.86 6.28
C ALA A 101 2.51 -6.67 5.20
N THR A 102 2.90 -6.64 3.93
CA THR A 102 1.98 -6.55 2.78
C THR A 102 1.16 -7.84 2.61
N ASP A 103 1.76 -9.03 2.75
CA ASP A 103 1.06 -10.33 2.70
C ASP A 103 -0.04 -10.40 3.77
N ALA A 104 0.25 -9.96 4.99
CA ALA A 104 -0.75 -9.91 6.06
C ALA A 104 -1.94 -9.02 5.67
N TRP A 105 -1.69 -7.85 5.07
CA TRP A 105 -2.76 -6.99 4.54
C TRP A 105 -3.55 -7.66 3.41
N LEU A 106 -2.87 -8.34 2.48
CA LEU A 106 -3.53 -9.04 1.37
C LEU A 106 -4.41 -10.20 1.86
N ARG A 107 -4.00 -10.90 2.92
CA ARG A 107 -4.83 -11.95 3.54
C ARG A 107 -6.14 -11.37 4.05
N GLU A 108 -6.10 -10.27 4.80
CA GLU A 108 -7.32 -9.61 5.28
C GLU A 108 -8.13 -9.01 4.12
N TYR A 109 -7.48 -8.46 3.10
CA TYR A 109 -8.12 -7.94 1.91
C TYR A 109 -8.98 -9.00 1.19
N HIS A 110 -8.40 -10.17 0.94
CA HIS A 110 -9.04 -11.27 0.22
C HIS A 110 -9.96 -12.12 1.12
N HIS A 111 -9.62 -12.26 2.40
CA HIS A 111 -10.32 -13.09 3.37
C HIS A 111 -10.58 -12.28 4.65
N PRO A 112 -11.53 -11.32 4.60
CA PRO A 112 -11.84 -10.46 5.73
C PRO A 112 -12.25 -11.28 6.95
N SER A 113 -11.59 -11.03 8.08
CA SER A 113 -11.79 -11.80 9.30
C SER A 113 -12.83 -11.12 10.21
N GLY A 114 -14.00 -11.75 10.34
CA GLY A 114 -15.06 -11.35 11.28
C GLY A 114 -15.42 -9.86 11.25
N SER A 115 -15.61 -9.26 12.43
CA SER A 115 -15.97 -7.84 12.61
C SER A 115 -14.84 -6.85 12.31
N ALA A 116 -13.58 -7.31 12.24
CA ALA A 116 -12.44 -6.50 11.79
C ALA A 116 -12.49 -6.26 10.27
N GLY A 117 -12.93 -7.24 9.50
CA GLY A 117 -13.11 -7.14 8.05
C GLY A 117 -14.15 -6.11 7.61
N GLU A 118 -15.19 -5.86 8.41
CA GLU A 118 -16.17 -4.79 8.16
C GLU A 118 -15.56 -3.39 8.28
N ARG A 119 -14.50 -3.24 9.10
CA ARG A 119 -13.79 -1.99 9.33
C ARG A 119 -12.49 -1.87 8.55
N PHE A 120 -12.11 -2.89 7.77
CA PHE A 120 -10.85 -2.92 7.03
C PHE A 120 -10.84 -1.94 5.85
N GLY A 121 -11.99 -1.65 5.23
CA GLY A 121 -12.07 -0.76 4.07
C GLY A 121 -11.40 -1.33 2.82
N ARG A 122 -12.16 -1.52 1.73
CA ARG A 122 -11.63 -2.14 0.50
C ARG A 122 -12.01 -1.39 -0.76
N VAL A 123 -11.07 -1.38 -1.70
CA VAL A 123 -11.35 -1.12 -3.11
C VAL A 123 -11.97 -2.37 -3.75
N GLY A 124 -12.44 -2.26 -5.00
CA GLY A 124 -12.83 -3.42 -5.77
C GLY A 124 -11.63 -4.28 -6.21
N ALA A 125 -11.82 -5.26 -7.09
CA ALA A 125 -10.76 -6.16 -7.54
C ALA A 125 -9.45 -5.42 -7.87
N ILE A 126 -8.36 -5.80 -7.20
CA ILE A 126 -7.04 -5.19 -7.42
C ILE A 126 -6.61 -5.58 -8.82
N GLN A 127 -6.58 -4.60 -9.71
CA GLN A 127 -6.11 -4.80 -11.08
C GLN A 127 -4.58 -4.70 -11.11
N GLN A 128 -4.01 -3.78 -10.32
CA GLN A 128 -2.61 -3.42 -10.36
C GLN A 128 -2.13 -2.92 -9.00
N ALA A 129 -0.85 -3.12 -8.73
CA ALA A 129 -0.18 -2.58 -7.55
C ALA A 129 1.20 -2.01 -7.94
N TYR A 130 1.55 -0.86 -7.37
CA TYR A 130 2.84 -0.20 -7.56
C TYR A 130 3.51 -0.02 -6.21
N ALA A 131 4.62 -0.71 -5.97
CA ALA A 131 5.51 -0.41 -4.87
C ALA A 131 6.37 0.80 -5.23
N VAL A 132 6.32 1.85 -4.40
CA VAL A 132 7.00 3.12 -4.63
C VAL A 132 8.06 3.29 -3.54
N GLU A 133 9.31 3.32 -4.00
CA GLU A 133 10.50 3.56 -3.20
C GLU A 133 11.23 4.78 -3.79
N LEU A 134 11.77 5.64 -2.92
CA LEU A 134 12.58 6.77 -3.33
C LEU A 134 13.99 6.64 -2.74
N PRO A 135 15.01 7.18 -3.43
CA PRO A 135 16.34 7.31 -2.83
C PRO A 135 16.37 8.43 -1.79
N ARG A 136 17.40 8.45 -0.93
CA ARG A 136 17.69 9.58 -0.05
C ARG A 136 17.92 10.87 -0.85
N GLY A 137 17.25 11.95 -0.46
CA GLY A 137 17.43 13.29 -1.02
C GLY A 137 16.53 13.50 -2.23
N ALA A 138 15.40 14.16 -1.99
CA ALA A 138 14.22 14.38 -2.85
C ALA A 138 14.42 14.97 -4.28
N SER A 139 15.64 14.99 -4.84
CA SER A 139 15.86 15.30 -6.25
C SER A 139 16.07 14.02 -7.06
N PHE A 140 15.11 13.70 -7.92
CA PHE A 140 15.22 12.62 -8.90
C PHE A 140 14.74 13.13 -10.27
N ASP A 141 15.41 12.73 -11.34
CA ASP A 141 15.09 13.07 -12.73
C ASP A 141 14.64 11.84 -13.54
N ARG A 142 14.68 10.66 -12.92
CA ARG A 142 14.39 9.38 -13.56
C ARG A 142 13.41 8.56 -12.72
N LEU A 143 12.36 8.10 -13.38
CA LEU A 143 11.46 7.07 -12.86
C LEU A 143 11.83 5.73 -13.49
N ARG A 144 12.13 4.73 -12.65
CA ARG A 144 12.29 3.35 -13.10
C ARG A 144 11.02 2.57 -12.79
N VAL A 145 10.32 2.13 -13.84
CA VAL A 145 9.20 1.20 -13.71
C VAL A 145 9.70 -0.21 -13.97
N SER A 146 9.83 -0.99 -12.91
CA SER A 146 10.11 -2.42 -13.02
C SER A 146 8.78 -3.17 -12.93
N MET A 147 8.49 -4.01 -13.92
CA MET A 147 7.25 -4.79 -13.95
C MET A 147 7.52 -6.23 -13.52
N GLU A 148 6.79 -6.69 -12.51
CA GLU A 148 6.73 -8.10 -12.16
C GLU A 148 5.41 -8.68 -12.68
N GLY A 149 5.49 -9.42 -13.78
CA GLY A 149 4.36 -10.13 -14.37
C GLY A 149 4.56 -11.65 -14.26
N ARG A 150 3.46 -12.40 -14.14
CA ARG A 150 3.53 -13.87 -14.22
C ARG A 150 4.01 -14.24 -15.64
N ASN A 151 5.17 -14.86 -15.75
CA ASN A 151 5.77 -15.30 -17.01
C ASN A 151 6.00 -14.18 -18.05
N GLY A 152 6.26 -12.93 -17.61
CA GLY A 152 6.49 -11.81 -18.53
C GLY A 152 5.24 -11.31 -19.28
N ALA A 153 4.05 -11.82 -18.93
CA ALA A 153 2.79 -11.25 -19.39
C ALA A 153 2.49 -9.96 -18.62
N LEU A 154 2.31 -8.87 -19.35
CA LEU A 154 1.88 -7.59 -18.77
C LEU A 154 0.34 -7.56 -18.70
N PRO A 155 -0.24 -7.17 -17.56
CA PRO A 155 -1.67 -6.93 -17.48
C PRO A 155 -2.07 -5.83 -18.47
N ASN A 156 -3.22 -5.98 -19.13
CA ASN A 156 -3.75 -4.92 -19.98
C ASN A 156 -4.01 -3.68 -19.10
N MET A 157 -3.36 -2.55 -19.42
CA MET A 157 -3.29 -1.37 -18.58
C MET A 157 -4.04 -0.22 -19.24
N ASP A 158 -5.36 -0.31 -19.27
CA ASP A 158 -6.21 0.85 -19.55
C ASP A 158 -6.31 1.65 -18.24
N LEU A 159 -5.58 2.77 -18.13
CA LEU A 159 -5.59 3.67 -16.97
C LEU A 159 -6.74 4.68 -17.06
#